data_AF-A0A173T794-F1
#
_entry.id   AF-A0A173T794-F1
#
_cell.length_a   1.000
_cell.length_b   1.000
_cell.length_c   1.000
_cell.angle_alpha   90.00
_cell.angle_beta   90.00
_cell.angle_gamma   90.00
#
_symmetry.space_group_name_H-M   'P 1'
#
loop_
_entity.id
_entity.type
_entity.pdbx_description
1 polymer ?
#
loop_
_entity_poly.entity_id
_entity_poly.type
_entity_poly.pdbx_seq_one_letter_code
_entity_poly.pdbx_strand_id
1 'polypeptide(L)'
;MINREIVYERNLTGSFMKIAAGIHAGLDEKLMLRRKLQGLLAVEKAYMDGEGQYWYNISGKQSLDMYCRVKEVDISFIEKLIMSICSEMEILEWNLIQTNCLMLDPELIFITNSNQEIIFTVYPGGSGTIETEFQQLMEFLLTKVDHKDTRAVKAAYGIYEKTLLDGYSITDIRDEIVRTRQNEGKKAAVEESGGNGMEKVWREENNQPVVPERKYEDHPDKKRKDETVKRANRKKKGEKKKEQKEWIRKLKKLLIEIGLLEEEETEKQIYESYHGSRECLQDTRKLSKSAVVYPEEEIKTAVRSEYRPTVCLNSMTGKVRGMLLYQGAESYEDICVTKKMTRIGYGPDADIQIQADTISQLHARIDRDGETYYIEDLNSTNGTFVNDEPLAYKERRKLNSNDMIRFADVRYRFC
;
A
#
# COMPACT_ATOMS: atom_id res chain seq x y z
N MET A 1 -10.26 -13.58 -14.82
CA MET A 1 -9.33 -14.67 -14.51
C MET A 1 -8.61 -15.04 -15.79
N ILE A 2 -7.42 -14.51 -15.97
CA ILE A 2 -6.44 -15.13 -16.85
C ILE A 2 -6.11 -16.46 -16.16
N ASN A 3 -6.25 -17.57 -16.87
CA ASN A 3 -5.98 -18.91 -16.34
C ASN A 3 -4.46 -19.00 -16.15
N ARG A 4 -3.97 -18.62 -14.96
CA ARG A 4 -2.57 -18.75 -14.58
C ARG A 4 -2.43 -20.17 -14.07
N GLU A 5 -1.78 -21.03 -14.84
CA GLU A 5 -1.48 -22.37 -14.37
C GLU A 5 -0.45 -22.24 -13.23
N ILE A 6 -0.92 -22.40 -11.99
CA ILE A 6 -0.09 -22.39 -10.79
C ILE A 6 0.37 -23.83 -10.57
N VAL A 7 1.68 -24.03 -10.54
CA VAL A 7 2.28 -25.34 -10.29
C VAL A 7 3.00 -25.31 -8.96
N TYR A 8 2.70 -26.26 -8.09
CA TYR A 8 3.39 -26.42 -6.81
C TYR A 8 4.40 -27.54 -6.93
N GLU A 9 5.64 -27.27 -6.53
CA GLU A 9 6.72 -28.26 -6.54
C GLU A 9 7.43 -28.27 -5.19
N ARG A 10 7.77 -29.46 -4.72
CA ARG A 10 8.61 -29.65 -3.55
C ARG A 10 9.87 -30.41 -3.94
N ASN A 11 11.02 -29.85 -3.60
CA ASN A 11 12.32 -30.46 -3.83
C ASN A 11 13.13 -30.47 -2.52
N LEU A 12 14.42 -30.84 -2.59
CA LEU A 12 15.30 -30.89 -1.42
C LEU A 12 15.62 -29.51 -0.83
N THR A 13 15.50 -28.43 -1.61
CA THR A 13 15.80 -27.06 -1.17
C THR A 13 14.58 -26.33 -0.60
N GLY A 14 13.36 -26.80 -0.87
CA GLY A 14 12.15 -26.23 -0.31
C GLY A 14 10.86 -26.59 -1.06
N SER A 15 9.80 -25.88 -0.71
CA SER A 15 8.52 -25.86 -1.44
C SER A 15 8.43 -24.56 -2.24
N PHE A 16 8.10 -24.69 -3.52
CA PHE A 16 8.02 -23.59 -4.47
C PHE A 16 6.66 -23.56 -5.13
N MET A 17 6.10 -22.35 -5.25
CA MET A 17 4.97 -22.05 -6.10
C MET A 17 5.50 -21.45 -7.40
N LYS A 18 5.08 -22.00 -8.53
CA LYS A 18 5.54 -21.58 -9.85
C LYS A 18 4.38 -21.00 -10.65
N ILE A 19 4.59 -19.84 -11.24
CA ILE A 19 3.61 -19.14 -12.07
C ILE A 19 4.28 -18.78 -13.40
N ALA A 20 3.64 -19.09 -14.51
CA ALA A 20 4.15 -18.72 -15.84
C ALA A 20 4.37 -17.20 -15.94
N ALA A 21 5.50 -16.78 -16.50
CA ALA A 21 5.81 -15.37 -16.68
C ALA A 21 5.12 -14.84 -17.95
N GLY A 22 4.46 -13.70 -17.83
CA GLY A 22 3.87 -13.02 -18.98
C GLY A 22 4.92 -12.54 -20.00
N ILE A 23 4.53 -12.49 -21.28
CA ILE A 23 5.37 -12.06 -22.41
C ILE A 23 5.78 -10.57 -22.28
N HIS A 24 5.06 -9.78 -21.48
CA HIS A 24 5.27 -8.34 -21.29
C HIS A 24 5.55 -8.00 -19.83
N ALA A 25 6.58 -8.62 -19.30
CA ALA A 25 7.15 -8.22 -18.02
C ALA A 25 7.92 -6.90 -18.22
N GLY A 26 7.22 -5.79 -18.00
CA GLY A 26 7.74 -4.44 -18.22
C GLY A 26 8.79 -4.01 -17.19
N LEU A 27 8.67 -2.78 -16.71
CA LEU A 27 9.54 -2.24 -15.67
C LEU A 27 9.34 -2.96 -14.32
N ASP A 28 8.08 -3.30 -13.99
CA ASP A 28 7.71 -3.92 -12.71
C ASP A 28 8.44 -5.26 -12.47
N GLU A 29 8.59 -6.09 -13.50
CA GLU A 29 9.36 -7.36 -13.38
C GLU A 29 10.83 -7.10 -13.02
N LYS A 30 11.45 -6.12 -13.68
CA LYS A 30 12.86 -5.81 -13.42
C LYS A 30 13.07 -5.28 -12.00
N LEU A 31 12.11 -4.51 -11.50
CA LEU A 31 12.15 -3.96 -10.14
C LEU A 31 11.90 -5.05 -9.10
N MET A 32 10.92 -5.94 -9.33
CA MET A 32 10.60 -7.01 -8.40
C MET A 32 11.74 -8.04 -8.26
N LEU A 33 12.42 -8.39 -9.37
CA LEU A 33 13.48 -9.41 -9.35
C LEU A 33 14.80 -8.90 -8.76
N ARG A 34 14.99 -7.58 -8.67
CA ARG A 34 16.24 -6.98 -8.16
C ARG A 34 16.22 -6.68 -6.67
N ARG A 35 15.05 -6.72 -6.02
CA ARG A 35 14.88 -6.27 -4.65
C ARG A 35 14.23 -7.36 -3.80
N LYS A 36 14.77 -7.58 -2.61
CA LYS A 36 14.04 -8.29 -1.55
C LYS A 36 13.09 -7.28 -0.92
N LEU A 37 11.80 -7.43 -1.18
CA LEU A 37 10.75 -6.60 -0.59
C LEU A 37 10.22 -7.32 0.66
N GLN A 38 10.27 -6.65 1.80
CA GLN A 38 9.72 -7.18 3.05
C GLN A 38 8.20 -7.33 2.89
N GLY A 39 7.62 -8.37 3.52
CA GLY A 39 6.18 -8.64 3.43
C GLY A 39 5.71 -9.30 2.11
N LEU A 40 6.63 -9.47 1.16
CA LEU A 40 6.37 -10.12 -0.13
C LEU A 40 7.14 -11.43 -0.26
N LEU A 41 6.60 -12.37 -1.03
CA LEU A 41 7.31 -13.61 -1.35
C LEU A 41 8.56 -13.30 -2.19
N ALA A 42 9.69 -13.85 -1.75
CA ALA A 42 10.90 -13.88 -2.55
C ALA A 42 10.61 -14.61 -3.87
N VAL A 43 10.91 -13.93 -4.97
CA VAL A 43 10.65 -14.39 -6.33
C VAL A 43 11.95 -14.49 -7.12
N GLU A 44 12.10 -15.61 -7.82
CA GLU A 44 13.15 -15.83 -8.80
C GLU A 44 12.52 -16.07 -10.16
N LYS A 45 13.25 -15.80 -11.24
CA LYS A 45 12.80 -16.10 -12.61
C LYS A 45 13.71 -17.16 -13.21
N ALA A 46 13.11 -18.25 -13.68
CA ALA A 46 13.78 -19.30 -14.42
C ALA A 46 13.18 -19.41 -15.83
N TYR A 47 13.93 -19.99 -16.76
CA TYR A 47 13.45 -20.30 -18.11
C TYR A 47 13.41 -21.81 -18.28
N MET A 48 12.24 -22.33 -18.65
CA MET A 48 12.00 -23.74 -18.95
C MET A 48 11.46 -23.81 -20.37
N ASP A 49 12.11 -24.57 -21.25
CA ASP A 49 11.72 -24.74 -22.66
C ASP A 49 11.52 -23.43 -23.45
N GLY A 50 12.23 -22.37 -23.05
CA GLY A 50 12.14 -21.04 -23.68
C GLY A 50 11.02 -20.15 -23.13
N GLU A 51 10.18 -20.66 -22.22
CA GLU A 51 9.16 -19.89 -21.51
C GLU A 51 9.67 -19.47 -20.13
N GLY A 52 9.43 -18.21 -19.76
CA GLY A 52 9.79 -17.70 -18.44
C GLY A 52 8.81 -18.18 -17.38
N GLN A 53 9.30 -18.44 -16.17
CA GLN A 53 8.49 -18.85 -15.03
C GLN A 53 8.99 -18.15 -13.75
N TYR A 54 8.07 -17.60 -12.96
CA TYR A 54 8.35 -17.07 -11.63
C TYR A 54 8.26 -18.18 -10.60
N TRP A 55 9.26 -18.24 -9.73
CA TRP A 55 9.40 -19.24 -8.67
C TRP A 55 9.36 -18.51 -7.34
N TYR A 56 8.35 -18.80 -6.54
CA TYR A 56 8.14 -18.20 -5.22
C TYR A 56 8.44 -19.23 -4.13
N ASN A 57 9.27 -18.87 -3.15
CA ASN A 57 9.58 -19.77 -2.04
C ASN A 57 8.49 -19.74 -0.96
N ILE A 58 7.70 -20.81 -0.92
CA ILE A 58 6.58 -21.00 0.02
C ILE A 58 6.93 -21.95 1.18
N SER A 59 8.20 -22.29 1.36
CA SER A 59 8.65 -23.15 2.46
C SER A 59 8.27 -22.57 3.82
N GLY A 60 7.68 -23.40 4.68
CA GLY A 60 7.25 -23.00 6.03
C GLY A 60 6.01 -22.09 6.07
N LYS A 61 5.32 -21.93 4.95
CA LYS A 61 4.13 -21.09 4.81
C LYS A 61 2.94 -21.93 4.36
N GLN A 62 1.74 -21.48 4.70
CA GLN A 62 0.48 -22.02 4.20
C GLN A 62 -0.32 -20.90 3.52
N SER A 63 -1.16 -21.22 2.54
CA SER A 63 -2.02 -20.22 1.91
C SER A 63 -3.08 -19.70 2.89
N LEU A 64 -3.60 -18.50 2.65
CA LEU A 64 -4.70 -17.92 3.40
C LEU A 64 -5.95 -18.81 3.30
N ASP A 65 -6.25 -19.37 2.12
CA ASP A 65 -7.35 -20.32 1.97
C ASP A 65 -7.21 -21.51 2.93
N MET A 66 -6.02 -22.13 2.99
CA MET A 66 -5.76 -23.26 3.87
C MET A 66 -5.84 -22.86 5.34
N TYR A 67 -5.29 -21.70 5.70
CA TYR A 67 -5.33 -21.17 7.06
C TYR A 67 -6.78 -20.99 7.55
N CYS A 68 -7.63 -20.37 6.74
CA CYS A 68 -9.04 -20.10 7.05
C CYS A 68 -9.92 -21.36 7.04
N ARG A 69 -9.42 -22.53 6.63
CA ARG A 69 -10.14 -23.82 6.77
C ARG A 69 -9.98 -24.41 8.17
N VAL A 70 -8.85 -24.10 8.82
CA VAL A 70 -8.49 -24.68 10.11
C VAL A 70 -8.74 -23.69 11.24
N LYS A 71 -8.48 -22.40 11.00
CA LYS A 71 -8.66 -21.34 11.98
C LYS A 71 -9.86 -20.48 11.65
N GLU A 72 -10.55 -20.07 12.71
CA GLU A 72 -11.61 -19.07 12.65
C GLU A 72 -11.01 -17.70 12.33
N VAL A 73 -11.73 -16.93 11.50
CA VAL A 73 -11.38 -15.57 11.13
C VAL A 73 -12.07 -14.62 12.09
N ASP A 74 -11.30 -14.06 13.03
CA ASP A 74 -11.76 -13.05 13.97
C ASP A 74 -11.54 -11.61 13.43
N ILE A 75 -12.07 -10.63 14.17
CA ILE A 75 -11.92 -9.22 13.83
C ILE A 75 -10.45 -8.78 13.80
N SER A 76 -9.62 -9.30 14.72
CA SER A 76 -8.21 -8.92 14.83
C SER A 76 -7.42 -9.35 13.61
N PHE A 77 -7.73 -10.52 13.07
CA PHE A 77 -7.13 -11.04 11.85
C PHE A 77 -7.52 -10.21 10.63
N ILE A 78 -8.80 -9.84 10.49
CA ILE A 78 -9.27 -8.99 9.38
C ILE A 78 -8.56 -7.64 9.40
N GLU A 79 -8.48 -7.00 10.56
CA GLU A 79 -7.77 -5.73 10.72
C GLU A 79 -6.29 -5.89 10.38
N LYS A 80 -5.63 -6.94 10.88
CA LYS A 80 -4.23 -7.22 10.55
C LYS A 80 -4.04 -7.40 9.04
N LEU A 81 -4.92 -8.13 8.38
CA LEU A 81 -4.87 -8.36 6.94
C LEU A 81 -5.00 -7.05 6.16
N ILE A 82 -5.95 -6.18 6.52
CA ILE A 82 -6.14 -4.88 5.85
C ILE A 82 -4.92 -3.97 6.07
N MET A 83 -4.39 -3.92 7.29
CA MET A 83 -3.16 -3.18 7.60
C MET A 83 -1.98 -3.69 6.77
N SER A 84 -1.82 -5.01 6.66
CA SER A 84 -0.77 -5.62 5.85
C SER A 84 -0.95 -5.30 4.36
N ILE A 85 -2.17 -5.35 3.82
CA ILE A 85 -2.43 -4.97 2.42
C ILE A 85 -2.02 -3.52 2.16
N CYS A 86 -2.44 -2.58 3.01
CA CYS A 86 -2.05 -1.17 2.85
C CYS A 86 -0.54 -0.96 2.96
N SER A 87 0.12 -1.65 3.90
CA SER A 87 1.58 -1.62 4.04
C SER A 87 2.28 -2.11 2.77
N GLU A 88 1.81 -3.22 2.18
CA GLU A 88 2.39 -3.72 0.93
C GLU A 88 2.12 -2.82 -0.26
N MET A 89 0.94 -2.20 -0.34
CA MET A 89 0.64 -1.19 -1.36
C MET A 89 1.63 -0.02 -1.28
N GLU A 90 1.88 0.49 -0.07
CA GLU A 90 2.88 1.53 0.15
C GLU A 90 4.27 1.04 -0.31
N ILE A 91 4.71 -0.14 0.14
CA ILE A 91 6.01 -0.71 -0.26
C ILE A 91 6.14 -0.78 -1.78
N LEU A 92 5.11 -1.22 -2.50
CA LEU A 92 5.14 -1.25 -3.96
C LEU A 92 5.28 0.14 -4.58
N GLU A 93 4.50 1.12 -4.10
CA GLU A 93 4.57 2.51 -4.55
C GLU A 93 5.96 3.12 -4.32
N TRP A 94 6.53 2.94 -3.13
CA TRP A 94 7.89 3.39 -2.79
C TRP A 94 8.97 2.74 -3.67
N ASN A 95 8.70 1.54 -4.17
CA ASN A 95 9.60 0.81 -5.06
C ASN A 95 9.28 1.01 -6.55
N LEU A 96 8.36 1.93 -6.89
CA LEU A 96 7.92 2.22 -8.26
C LEU A 96 7.33 1.01 -8.99
N ILE A 97 6.74 0.09 -8.24
CA ILE A 97 6.00 -1.06 -8.76
C ILE A 97 4.51 -0.73 -8.69
N GLN A 98 3.78 -1.02 -9.76
CA GLN A 98 2.34 -0.78 -9.77
C GLN A 98 1.61 -1.65 -8.72
N THR A 99 0.65 -1.07 -8.00
CA THR A 99 -0.13 -1.76 -6.96
C THR A 99 -0.99 -2.90 -7.49
N ASN A 100 -1.36 -2.87 -8.78
CA ASN A 100 -2.03 -3.97 -9.48
C ASN A 100 -1.18 -5.25 -9.58
N CYS A 101 0.10 -5.20 -9.19
CA CYS A 101 0.97 -6.36 -9.12
C CYS A 101 0.81 -7.11 -7.79
N LEU A 102 0.19 -6.50 -6.76
CA LEU A 102 -0.08 -7.17 -5.48
C LEU A 102 -1.26 -8.13 -5.63
N MET A 103 -1.03 -9.43 -5.39
CA MET A 103 -2.05 -10.45 -5.56
C MET A 103 -2.83 -10.65 -4.25
N LEU A 104 -4.13 -10.40 -4.29
CA LEU A 104 -5.02 -10.57 -3.13
C LEU A 104 -5.89 -11.85 -3.19
N ASP A 105 -5.60 -12.76 -4.12
CA ASP A 105 -6.21 -14.08 -4.15
C ASP A 105 -5.84 -14.88 -2.89
N PRO A 106 -6.80 -15.47 -2.15
CA PRO A 106 -6.52 -16.29 -0.97
C PRO A 106 -5.55 -17.47 -1.18
N GLU A 107 -5.41 -17.97 -2.41
CA GLU A 107 -4.41 -19.01 -2.73
C GLU A 107 -2.99 -18.45 -2.91
N LEU A 108 -2.87 -17.13 -3.12
CA LEU A 108 -1.62 -16.39 -3.36
C LEU A 108 -1.21 -15.51 -2.16
N ILE A 109 -2.02 -15.43 -1.12
CA ILE A 109 -1.66 -14.85 0.17
C ILE A 109 -1.17 -15.99 1.06
N PHE A 110 -0.05 -15.80 1.75
CA PHE A 110 0.58 -16.81 2.58
C PHE A 110 0.70 -16.35 4.02
N ILE A 111 0.63 -17.30 4.95
CA ILE A 111 0.84 -17.06 6.36
C ILE A 111 1.99 -17.94 6.83
N THR A 112 2.96 -17.31 7.48
CA THR A 112 4.11 -18.02 8.03
C THR A 112 3.70 -18.83 9.26
N ASN A 113 4.13 -20.09 9.31
CA ASN A 113 3.74 -21.00 10.40
C ASN A 113 4.38 -20.64 11.75
N SER A 114 5.51 -19.92 11.77
CA SER A 114 6.24 -19.56 12.99
C SER A 114 5.64 -18.36 13.73
N ASN A 115 5.37 -17.27 13.02
CA ASN A 115 4.98 -15.97 13.60
C ASN A 115 3.63 -15.44 13.08
N GLN A 116 2.94 -16.19 12.22
CA GLN A 116 1.66 -15.78 11.62
C GLN A 116 1.73 -14.43 10.89
N GLU A 117 2.90 -14.08 10.34
CA GLU A 117 3.03 -12.97 9.41
C GLU A 117 2.32 -13.28 8.09
N ILE A 118 1.62 -12.29 7.56
CA ILE A 118 0.92 -12.35 6.28
C ILE A 118 1.90 -11.88 5.21
N ILE A 119 2.11 -12.70 4.20
CA ILE A 119 3.07 -12.49 3.12
C ILE A 119 2.33 -12.58 1.80
N PHE A 120 2.54 -11.62 0.92
CA PHE A 120 1.80 -11.52 -0.34
C PHE A 120 2.65 -11.94 -1.53
N THR A 121 1.97 -12.41 -2.58
CA THR A 121 2.61 -12.68 -3.87
C THR A 121 2.55 -11.42 -4.73
N VAL A 122 3.67 -11.04 -5.34
CA VAL A 122 3.69 -10.00 -6.39
C VAL A 122 3.83 -10.65 -7.74
N TYR A 123 2.95 -10.30 -8.68
CA TYR A 123 2.97 -10.81 -10.04
C TYR A 123 2.82 -9.66 -11.05
N PRO A 124 3.80 -9.46 -11.95
CA PRO A 124 3.79 -8.33 -12.88
C PRO A 124 2.81 -8.60 -14.03
N GLY A 125 2.05 -7.58 -14.43
CA GLY A 125 0.98 -7.74 -15.44
C GLY A 125 -0.31 -8.33 -14.84
N GLY A 126 -0.69 -7.85 -13.65
CA GLY A 126 -1.93 -8.17 -12.93
C GLY A 126 -3.18 -8.27 -13.81
N SER A 127 -4.18 -9.05 -13.39
CA SER A 127 -5.38 -9.31 -14.20
C SER A 127 -6.56 -8.37 -13.93
N GLY A 128 -6.37 -7.39 -13.04
CA GLY A 128 -7.39 -6.45 -12.59
C GLY A 128 -6.80 -5.24 -11.86
N THR A 129 -7.68 -4.43 -11.28
CA THR A 129 -7.29 -3.34 -10.37
C THR A 129 -7.24 -3.86 -8.94
N ILE A 130 -6.46 -3.21 -8.08
CA ILE A 130 -6.29 -3.64 -6.69
C ILE A 130 -7.61 -3.61 -5.91
N GLU A 131 -8.49 -2.66 -6.21
CA GLU A 131 -9.83 -2.55 -5.60
C GLU A 131 -10.71 -3.76 -5.97
N THR A 132 -10.56 -4.27 -7.20
CA THR A 132 -11.32 -5.45 -7.64
C THR A 132 -10.85 -6.72 -6.94
N GLU A 133 -9.54 -6.86 -6.74
CA GLU A 133 -8.97 -7.99 -6.01
C GLU A 133 -9.30 -7.90 -4.51
N PHE A 134 -9.24 -6.70 -3.93
CA PHE A 134 -9.61 -6.46 -2.54
C PHE A 134 -11.08 -6.78 -2.29
N GLN A 135 -11.98 -6.36 -3.19
CA GLN A 135 -13.40 -6.73 -3.10
C GLN A 135 -13.59 -8.26 -3.11
N GLN A 136 -12.91 -8.99 -4.00
CA GLN A 136 -13.00 -10.46 -4.06
C GLN A 136 -12.45 -11.13 -2.80
N LEU A 137 -11.37 -10.59 -2.23
CA LEU A 137 -10.83 -11.05 -0.96
C LEU A 137 -11.84 -10.83 0.18
N MET A 138 -12.48 -9.66 0.24
CA MET A 138 -13.50 -9.39 1.25
C MET A 138 -14.72 -10.33 1.11
N GLU A 139 -15.14 -10.63 -0.11
CA GLU A 139 -16.17 -11.64 -0.36
C GLU A 139 -15.76 -13.02 0.15
N PHE A 140 -14.51 -13.43 -0.09
CA PHE A 140 -13.98 -14.68 0.46
C PHE A 140 -13.99 -14.67 1.99
N LEU A 141 -13.50 -13.60 2.63
CA LEU A 141 -13.44 -13.49 4.09
C LEU A 141 -14.82 -13.58 4.72
N LEU A 142 -15.85 -12.94 4.13
CA LEU A 142 -17.23 -13.03 4.62
C LEU A 142 -17.76 -14.47 4.72
N THR A 143 -17.26 -15.39 3.88
CA THR A 143 -17.61 -16.82 3.95
C THR A 143 -16.88 -17.59 5.04
N LYS A 144 -15.85 -16.99 5.64
CA LYS A 144 -14.93 -17.62 6.62
C LYS A 144 -14.98 -16.99 8.01
N VAL A 145 -15.59 -15.81 8.14
CA VAL A 145 -15.80 -15.13 9.43
C VAL A 145 -16.59 -16.04 10.38
N ASP A 146 -16.17 -16.09 11.64
CA ASP A 146 -16.93 -16.79 12.67
C ASP A 146 -18.29 -16.12 12.87
N HIS A 147 -19.36 -16.80 12.46
CA HIS A 147 -20.73 -16.31 12.59
C HIS A 147 -21.20 -16.21 14.04
N LYS A 148 -20.47 -16.80 15.01
CA LYS A 148 -20.74 -16.60 16.44
C LYS A 148 -20.21 -15.26 16.94
N ASP A 149 -19.17 -14.71 16.30
CA ASP A 149 -18.66 -13.38 16.63
C ASP A 149 -19.41 -12.30 15.84
N THR A 150 -20.44 -11.77 16.49
CA THR A 150 -21.28 -10.69 15.96
C THR A 150 -20.49 -9.43 15.61
N ARG A 151 -19.38 -9.16 16.31
CA ARG A 151 -18.53 -8.00 16.04
C ARG A 151 -17.70 -8.21 14.79
N ALA A 152 -17.09 -9.39 14.63
CA ALA A 152 -16.34 -9.74 13.43
C ALA A 152 -17.22 -9.73 12.18
N VAL A 153 -18.44 -10.26 12.27
CA VAL A 153 -19.42 -10.23 11.15
C VAL A 153 -19.79 -8.80 10.77
N LYS A 154 -20.13 -7.95 11.75
CA LYS A 154 -20.48 -6.54 11.50
C LYS A 154 -19.31 -5.77 10.89
N ALA A 155 -18.10 -5.96 11.40
CA ALA A 155 -16.90 -5.32 10.88
C ALA A 155 -16.60 -5.76 9.43
N ALA A 156 -16.57 -7.07 9.16
CA ALA A 156 -16.31 -7.62 7.84
C ALA A 156 -17.34 -7.13 6.81
N TYR A 157 -18.62 -7.10 7.18
CA TYR A 157 -19.70 -6.64 6.32
C TYR A 157 -19.61 -5.12 6.08
N GLY A 158 -19.35 -4.32 7.12
CA GLY A 158 -19.16 -2.88 6.98
C GLY A 158 -17.96 -2.51 6.11
N ILE A 159 -16.89 -3.30 6.14
CA ILE A 159 -15.75 -3.15 5.22
C ILE A 159 -16.17 -3.49 3.79
N TYR A 160 -16.84 -4.62 3.59
CA TYR A 160 -17.30 -5.04 2.27
C TYR A 160 -18.27 -4.02 1.63
N GLU A 161 -19.20 -3.45 2.40
CA GLU A 161 -20.12 -2.43 1.87
C GLU A 161 -19.38 -1.19 1.33
N LYS A 162 -18.27 -0.78 1.96
CA LYS A 162 -17.44 0.31 1.44
C LYS A 162 -16.82 -0.03 0.10
N THR A 163 -16.44 -1.28 -0.13
CA THR A 163 -15.89 -1.71 -1.42
C THR A 163 -16.91 -1.61 -2.56
N LEU A 164 -18.20 -1.47 -2.25
CA LEU A 164 -19.27 -1.28 -3.24
C LEU A 164 -19.51 0.20 -3.58
N LEU A 165 -18.97 1.13 -2.79
CA LEU A 165 -19.12 2.57 -3.04
C LEU A 165 -18.21 3.00 -4.19
N ASP A 166 -18.72 3.86 -5.07
CA ASP A 166 -17.90 4.41 -6.14
C ASP A 166 -16.82 5.35 -5.55
N GLY A 167 -15.56 5.15 -5.96
CA GLY A 167 -14.45 6.03 -5.58
C GLY A 167 -13.87 5.81 -4.17
N TYR A 168 -14.21 4.69 -3.51
CA TYR A 168 -13.57 4.33 -2.25
C TYR A 168 -12.06 4.06 -2.43
N SER A 169 -11.27 4.33 -1.40
CA SER A 169 -9.90 3.82 -1.29
C SER A 169 -9.78 2.79 -0.18
N ILE A 170 -8.92 1.79 -0.38
CA ILE A 170 -8.56 0.81 0.67
C ILE A 170 -7.92 1.52 1.87
N THR A 171 -7.23 2.65 1.64
CA THR A 171 -6.68 3.49 2.72
C THR A 171 -7.77 4.11 3.58
N ASP A 172 -8.92 4.47 3.03
CA ASP A 172 -10.04 5.04 3.81
C ASP A 172 -10.59 4.03 4.80
N ILE A 173 -10.64 2.76 4.37
CA ILE A 173 -11.05 1.62 5.21
C ILE A 173 -10.05 1.44 6.36
N ARG A 174 -8.75 1.46 6.06
CA ARG A 174 -7.69 1.41 7.09
C ARG A 174 -7.84 2.54 8.10
N ASP A 175 -8.00 3.77 7.64
CA ASP A 175 -8.06 4.95 8.50
C ASP A 175 -9.28 4.91 9.43
N GLU A 176 -10.39 4.33 8.99
CA GLU A 176 -11.56 4.09 9.84
C GLU A 176 -11.31 3.05 10.93
N ILE A 177 -10.61 1.96 10.61
CA ILE A 177 -10.19 0.94 11.59
C ILE A 177 -9.29 1.58 12.66
N VAL A 178 -8.35 2.43 12.25
CA VAL A 178 -7.49 3.16 13.20
C VAL A 178 -8.32 4.10 14.08
N ARG A 179 -9.26 4.86 13.50
CA ARG A 179 -10.12 5.79 14.24
C ARG A 179 -11.01 5.08 15.28
N THR A 180 -11.58 3.93 14.93
CA THR A 180 -12.42 3.15 15.85
C THR A 180 -11.61 2.65 17.04
N ARG A 181 -10.40 2.09 16.83
CA ARG A 181 -9.49 1.71 17.93
C ARG A 181 -9.11 2.88 18.84
N GLN A 182 -8.81 4.05 18.27
CA GLN A 182 -8.46 5.23 19.07
C GLN A 182 -9.63 5.72 19.94
N ASN A 183 -10.86 5.63 19.43
CA ASN A 183 -12.05 6.01 20.16
C ASN A 183 -12.42 4.99 21.25
N GLU A 184 -12.22 3.70 21.01
CA GLU A 184 -12.38 2.66 22.04
C GLU A 184 -11.35 2.80 23.16
N GLY A 185 -10.09 3.09 22.83
CA GLY A 185 -9.04 3.36 23.83
C GLY A 185 -9.33 4.62 24.65
N LYS A 186 -9.90 5.67 24.04
CA LYS A 186 -10.34 6.88 24.77
C LYS A 186 -11.56 6.61 25.65
N LYS A 187 -12.52 5.79 25.22
CA LYS A 187 -13.69 5.42 26.06
C LYS A 187 -13.28 4.55 27.25
N ALA A 188 -12.39 3.58 27.06
CA ALA A 188 -11.86 2.76 28.14
C ALA A 188 -11.09 3.60 29.18
N ALA A 189 -10.30 4.58 28.73
CA ALA A 189 -9.59 5.50 29.61
C ALA A 189 -10.52 6.48 30.38
N VAL A 190 -11.68 6.83 29.81
CA VAL A 190 -12.67 7.70 30.47
C VAL A 190 -13.53 6.91 31.46
N GLU A 191 -13.80 5.63 31.21
CA GLU A 191 -14.53 4.75 32.14
C GLU A 191 -13.71 4.36 33.38
N GLU A 192 -12.38 4.28 33.30
CA GLU A 192 -11.51 4.07 34.46
C GLU A 192 -11.32 5.31 35.35
N SER A 193 -11.71 6.51 34.90
CA SER A 193 -11.47 7.77 35.62
C SER A 193 -12.73 8.59 35.95
N GLY A 194 -13.92 7.97 36.04
CA GLY A 194 -15.17 8.74 35.99
C GLY A 194 -16.37 8.21 36.76
N GLY A 195 -16.18 7.66 37.96
CA GLY A 195 -17.30 7.48 38.91
C GLY A 195 -17.73 8.81 39.54
N ASN A 196 -18.55 9.62 38.86
CA ASN A 196 -19.66 10.40 39.42
C ASN A 196 -20.33 11.26 38.35
N GLY A 197 -21.67 11.22 38.31
CA GLY A 197 -22.47 11.84 37.26
C GLY A 197 -22.57 13.36 37.30
N MET A 198 -22.85 13.96 36.14
CA MET A 198 -23.88 14.98 35.99
C MET A 198 -24.11 15.30 34.51
N GLU A 199 -25.36 15.19 34.11
CA GLU A 199 -25.95 15.70 32.87
C GLU A 199 -25.67 17.20 32.71
N LYS A 200 -25.13 17.64 31.56
CA LYS A 200 -25.08 19.06 31.18
C LYS A 200 -25.27 19.29 29.68
N VAL A 201 -26.48 19.74 29.39
CA VAL A 201 -26.93 20.52 28.22
C VAL A 201 -26.05 21.75 28.01
N TRP A 202 -25.71 22.07 26.75
CA TRP A 202 -25.35 23.43 26.34
C TRP A 202 -25.97 23.80 24.98
N ARG A 203 -26.60 24.99 24.99
CA ARG A 203 -27.26 25.71 23.90
C ARG A 203 -26.26 26.48 23.02
N GLU A 204 -26.72 26.76 21.80
CA GLU A 204 -26.16 27.64 20.77
C GLU A 204 -25.93 29.11 21.20
N GLU A 205 -24.91 29.75 20.64
CA GLU A 205 -24.99 30.88 19.67
C GLU A 205 -23.67 31.69 19.60
N ASN A 206 -23.06 31.81 18.41
CA ASN A 206 -22.88 33.09 17.67
C ASN A 206 -21.75 33.09 16.59
N ASN A 207 -22.20 33.17 15.33
CA ASN A 207 -21.81 34.04 14.20
C ASN A 207 -20.34 34.24 13.72
N GLN A 208 -20.00 33.55 12.62
CA GLN A 208 -19.72 34.03 11.21
C GLN A 208 -19.08 35.42 10.93
N PRO A 209 -18.32 35.63 9.81
CA PRO A 209 -18.67 35.14 8.46
C PRO A 209 -17.53 34.63 7.54
N VAL A 210 -17.92 33.78 6.57
CA VAL A 210 -17.15 33.33 5.39
C VAL A 210 -17.95 33.68 4.13
N VAL A 211 -17.28 34.18 3.08
CA VAL A 211 -17.83 34.51 1.74
C VAL A 211 -16.79 34.04 0.70
N PRO A 212 -17.12 33.74 -0.58
CA PRO A 212 -17.63 32.45 -1.07
C PRO A 212 -16.84 31.90 -2.28
N GLU A 213 -17.14 30.64 -2.65
CA GLU A 213 -16.59 29.88 -3.79
C GLU A 213 -16.75 30.54 -5.17
N ARG A 214 -15.82 30.22 -6.08
CA ARG A 214 -15.97 30.35 -7.54
C ARG A 214 -15.72 28.99 -8.22
N LYS A 215 -16.69 28.54 -9.02
CA LYS A 215 -16.64 27.38 -9.94
C LYS A 215 -16.24 27.83 -11.35
N TYR A 216 -15.60 26.95 -12.12
CA TYR A 216 -15.70 26.87 -13.59
C TYR A 216 -15.54 25.42 -14.08
N GLU A 217 -16.21 25.14 -15.20
CA GLU A 217 -16.71 23.87 -15.72
C GLU A 217 -15.78 23.12 -16.71
N ASP A 218 -16.19 21.88 -17.01
CA ASP A 218 -15.67 20.87 -17.94
C ASP A 218 -15.63 21.25 -19.43
N HIS A 219 -14.78 20.52 -20.19
CA HIS A 219 -14.89 20.34 -21.64
C HIS A 219 -14.86 18.84 -22.03
N PRO A 220 -15.72 18.36 -22.96
CA PRO A 220 -15.78 16.96 -23.39
C PRO A 220 -15.20 16.66 -24.79
N ASP A 221 -14.96 15.36 -25.03
CA ASP A 221 -15.22 14.53 -26.23
C ASP A 221 -14.03 13.73 -26.84
N LYS A 222 -14.19 12.40 -26.90
CA LYS A 222 -14.22 11.61 -28.15
C LYS A 222 -14.54 10.12 -27.93
N LYS A 223 -15.63 9.69 -28.58
CA LYS A 223 -16.09 8.30 -28.78
C LYS A 223 -15.33 7.56 -29.90
N ARG A 224 -15.51 6.22 -29.86
CA ARG A 224 -15.46 5.19 -30.92
C ARG A 224 -14.12 4.48 -31.20
N LYS A 225 -14.01 3.22 -30.77
CA LYS A 225 -14.33 2.01 -31.57
C LYS A 225 -14.32 0.76 -30.66
N ASP A 226 -14.85 -0.35 -31.18
CA ASP A 226 -14.91 -1.72 -30.60
C ASP A 226 -16.10 -2.08 -29.70
N GLU A 227 -17.29 -2.04 -30.32
CA GLU A 227 -18.55 -2.56 -29.76
C GLU A 227 -18.78 -4.08 -29.98
N THR A 228 -17.92 -4.78 -30.71
CA THR A 228 -18.17 -6.18 -31.10
C THR A 228 -17.54 -7.24 -30.18
N VAL A 229 -16.54 -6.89 -29.34
CA VAL A 229 -15.95 -7.81 -28.33
C VAL A 229 -16.65 -7.70 -26.96
N LYS A 230 -17.35 -6.59 -26.69
CA LYS A 230 -18.03 -6.30 -25.40
C LYS A 230 -19.32 -7.10 -25.17
N ARG A 231 -19.92 -7.70 -26.22
CA ARG A 231 -21.24 -8.36 -26.12
C ARG A 231 -21.15 -9.80 -25.59
N ALA A 232 -20.05 -10.51 -25.84
CA ALA A 232 -19.85 -11.88 -25.34
C ALA A 232 -19.44 -11.91 -23.86
N ASN A 233 -18.57 -10.97 -23.43
CA ASN A 233 -18.16 -10.84 -22.02
C ASN A 233 -19.28 -10.29 -21.10
N ARG A 234 -20.26 -9.53 -21.62
CA ARG A 234 -21.41 -9.04 -20.84
C ARG A 234 -22.40 -10.15 -20.42
N LYS A 235 -22.54 -11.23 -21.20
CA LYS A 235 -23.44 -12.34 -20.86
C LYS A 235 -22.89 -13.21 -19.73
N LYS A 236 -21.61 -13.64 -19.81
CA LYS A 236 -20.95 -14.40 -18.73
C LYS A 236 -20.77 -13.59 -17.43
N LYS A 237 -20.54 -12.27 -17.53
CA LYS A 237 -20.46 -11.36 -16.36
C LYS A 237 -21.84 -11.05 -15.75
N GLY A 238 -22.93 -11.25 -16.49
CA GLY A 238 -24.31 -11.02 -16.03
C GLY A 238 -24.89 -12.18 -15.22
N GLU A 239 -24.50 -13.42 -15.51
CA GLU A 239 -24.94 -14.62 -14.78
C GLU A 239 -24.25 -14.75 -13.42
N LYS A 240 -22.91 -14.62 -13.36
CA LYS A 240 -22.17 -14.57 -12.07
C LYS A 240 -22.66 -13.43 -11.16
N LYS A 241 -22.97 -12.26 -11.73
CA LYS A 241 -23.50 -11.10 -10.98
C LYS A 241 -24.95 -11.30 -10.50
N LYS A 242 -25.72 -12.21 -11.11
CA LYS A 242 -27.07 -12.60 -10.63
C LYS A 242 -26.99 -13.59 -9.48
N GLU A 243 -26.14 -14.62 -9.59
CA GLU A 243 -25.92 -15.60 -8.52
C GLU A 243 -25.37 -14.92 -7.26
N GLN A 244 -24.41 -14.01 -7.43
CA GLN A 244 -23.82 -13.21 -6.35
C GLN A 244 -24.87 -12.29 -5.67
N LYS A 245 -25.74 -11.63 -6.46
CA LYS A 245 -26.85 -10.82 -5.91
C LYS A 245 -27.88 -11.67 -5.16
N GLU A 246 -28.17 -12.87 -5.66
CA GLU A 246 -29.11 -13.78 -5.00
C GLU A 246 -28.55 -14.32 -3.67
N TRP A 247 -27.25 -14.61 -3.64
CA TRP A 247 -26.53 -15.00 -2.43
C TRP A 247 -26.48 -13.86 -1.41
N ILE A 248 -26.15 -12.64 -1.81
CA ILE A 248 -26.20 -11.45 -0.94
C ILE A 248 -27.62 -11.24 -0.37
N ARG A 249 -28.66 -11.47 -1.17
CA ARG A 249 -30.05 -11.39 -0.70
C ARG A 249 -30.37 -12.48 0.33
N LYS A 250 -29.90 -13.71 0.12
CA LYS A 250 -30.05 -14.82 1.10
C LYS A 250 -29.29 -14.52 2.39
N LEU A 251 -28.09 -13.93 2.30
CA LEU A 251 -27.27 -13.58 3.45
C LEU A 251 -27.85 -12.41 4.24
N LYS A 252 -28.33 -11.36 3.58
CA LYS A 252 -29.08 -10.25 4.22
C LYS A 252 -30.29 -10.79 4.99
N LYS A 253 -31.03 -11.73 4.39
CA LYS A 253 -32.17 -12.37 5.04
C LYS A 253 -31.76 -13.18 6.27
N LEU A 254 -30.65 -13.93 6.19
CA LEU A 254 -30.08 -14.68 7.31
C LEU A 254 -29.62 -13.76 8.46
N LEU A 255 -29.01 -12.61 8.12
CA LEU A 255 -28.53 -11.63 9.10
C LEU A 255 -29.67 -10.92 9.84
N ILE A 256 -30.78 -10.68 9.15
CA ILE A 256 -32.04 -10.21 9.77
C ILE A 256 -32.60 -11.30 10.70
N GLU A 257 -32.61 -12.56 10.26
CA GLU A 257 -33.15 -13.70 11.01
C GLU A 257 -32.35 -14.01 12.29
N ILE A 258 -31.04 -13.73 12.29
CA ILE A 258 -30.16 -13.87 13.47
C ILE A 258 -30.22 -12.63 14.38
N GLY A 259 -31.04 -11.61 14.05
CA GLY A 259 -31.19 -10.39 14.85
C GLY A 259 -29.97 -9.46 14.81
N LEU A 260 -29.12 -9.61 13.78
CA LEU A 260 -27.91 -8.81 13.59
C LEU A 260 -28.12 -7.58 12.69
N LEU A 261 -29.20 -7.61 11.91
CA LEU A 261 -29.73 -6.49 11.14
C LEU A 261 -31.16 -6.23 11.62
N GLU A 262 -31.45 -5.01 12.03
CA GLU A 262 -32.84 -4.58 12.23
C GLU A 262 -33.51 -4.53 10.85
N GLU A 263 -34.73 -5.09 10.73
CA GLU A 263 -35.62 -4.69 9.66
C GLU A 263 -36.03 -3.25 9.97
N GLU A 264 -35.47 -2.27 9.27
CA GLU A 264 -36.32 -1.15 8.85
C GLU A 264 -35.77 -0.28 7.70
N GLU A 265 -36.71 -0.05 6.78
CA GLU A 265 -37.01 1.21 6.10
C GLU A 265 -35.95 1.88 5.23
N THR A 266 -35.94 1.37 4.00
CA THR A 266 -35.69 2.09 2.75
C THR A 266 -34.30 2.73 2.60
N GLU A 267 -33.64 2.32 1.52
CA GLU A 267 -32.46 2.94 0.90
C GLU A 267 -32.59 4.47 0.62
N LYS A 268 -33.65 5.14 1.09
CA LYS A 268 -33.93 6.57 0.91
C LYS A 268 -33.46 7.46 2.06
N GLN A 269 -33.59 7.07 3.33
CA GLN A 269 -33.35 8.03 4.43
C GLN A 269 -31.86 8.30 4.71
N ILE A 270 -30.99 7.29 4.59
CA ILE A 270 -29.53 7.48 4.69
C ILE A 270 -28.99 8.20 3.43
N TYR A 271 -29.63 7.99 2.28
CA TYR A 271 -29.31 8.70 1.04
C TYR A 271 -29.73 10.18 1.09
N GLU A 272 -30.82 10.50 1.80
CA GLU A 272 -31.37 11.86 1.92
C GLU A 272 -30.70 12.70 3.03
N SER A 273 -30.14 12.11 4.09
CA SER A 273 -29.35 12.89 5.07
C SER A 273 -28.01 13.41 4.49
N TYR A 274 -27.51 12.76 3.44
CA TYR A 274 -26.29 13.16 2.72
C TYR A 274 -26.56 13.98 1.44
N HIS A 275 -27.82 14.19 1.05
CA HIS A 275 -28.20 14.92 -0.17
C HIS A 275 -29.12 16.14 0.03
N GLY A 276 -29.17 16.71 1.23
CA GLY A 276 -29.85 17.98 1.54
C GLY A 276 -29.23 19.22 0.90
N SER A 277 -28.86 19.18 -0.39
CA SER A 277 -28.49 20.33 -1.23
C SER A 277 -28.57 19.99 -2.72
N ARG A 278 -29.73 19.52 -3.22
CA ARG A 278 -29.99 19.56 -4.66
C ARG A 278 -31.48 19.50 -5.01
N GLU A 279 -32.18 20.62 -4.81
CA GLU A 279 -33.46 20.81 -5.48
C GLU A 279 -33.26 21.32 -6.91
N CYS A 280 -33.92 20.59 -7.82
CA CYS A 280 -34.69 21.07 -8.95
C CYS A 280 -33.93 21.76 -10.08
N LEU A 281 -33.96 21.16 -11.27
CA LEU A 281 -34.43 21.85 -12.47
C LEU A 281 -34.92 20.82 -13.50
N GLN A 282 -36.23 20.89 -13.73
CA GLN A 282 -36.95 20.09 -14.71
C GLN A 282 -36.67 20.57 -16.13
N ASP A 283 -36.64 19.58 -17.02
CA ASP A 283 -36.60 19.68 -18.47
C ASP A 283 -37.73 20.57 -19.02
N THR A 284 -37.38 21.70 -19.67
CA THR A 284 -38.26 22.33 -20.66
C THR A 284 -37.49 22.71 -21.92
N ARG A 285 -37.78 21.96 -22.98
CA ARG A 285 -37.46 22.31 -24.37
C ARG A 285 -38.28 23.55 -24.77
N LYS A 286 -37.65 24.57 -25.39
CA LYS A 286 -38.03 25.14 -26.71
C LYS A 286 -37.18 26.36 -27.09
N LEU A 287 -37.02 26.49 -28.42
CA LEU A 287 -36.32 27.49 -29.21
C LEU A 287 -36.57 28.96 -28.82
N SER A 288 -35.55 29.82 -28.97
CA SER A 288 -35.52 30.85 -30.03
C SER A 288 -34.18 31.59 -30.12
N LYS A 289 -33.72 31.78 -31.36
CA LYS A 289 -32.60 32.60 -31.81
C LYS A 289 -32.67 34.06 -31.30
N SER A 290 -31.53 34.63 -30.94
CA SER A 290 -31.19 35.99 -31.38
C SER A 290 -29.66 36.16 -31.40
N ALA A 291 -29.16 36.66 -32.53
CA ALA A 291 -27.75 36.92 -32.77
C ALA A 291 -27.37 38.26 -32.14
N VAL A 292 -26.26 38.29 -31.40
CA VAL A 292 -25.55 39.53 -31.07
C VAL A 292 -24.10 39.35 -31.51
N VAL A 293 -23.75 40.11 -32.54
CA VAL A 293 -22.39 40.24 -33.09
C VAL A 293 -21.61 41.16 -32.15
N TYR A 294 -20.43 40.74 -31.73
CA TYR A 294 -19.46 41.59 -31.04
C TYR A 294 -18.21 41.76 -31.92
N PRO A 295 -17.62 42.96 -31.99
CA PRO A 295 -16.48 43.26 -32.83
C PRO A 295 -15.20 42.57 -32.33
N GLU A 296 -14.35 42.16 -33.28
CA GLU A 296 -13.05 41.55 -33.02
C GLU A 296 -12.06 42.60 -32.48
N GLU A 297 -11.51 42.38 -31.28
CA GLU A 297 -10.32 43.10 -30.81
C GLU A 297 -9.07 42.26 -31.05
N GLU A 298 -8.09 42.89 -31.70
CA GLU A 298 -6.80 42.33 -32.09
C GLU A 298 -5.96 41.90 -30.87
N ILE A 299 -5.79 40.58 -30.70
CA ILE A 299 -4.84 40.03 -29.73
C ILE A 299 -3.43 40.24 -30.29
N LYS A 300 -2.68 41.19 -29.72
CA LYS A 300 -1.25 41.36 -29.97
C LYS A 300 -0.52 40.06 -29.61
N THR A 301 0.09 39.45 -30.61
CA THR A 301 0.94 38.26 -30.50
C THR A 301 2.08 38.49 -29.51
N ALA A 302 2.00 37.86 -28.34
CA ALA A 302 3.14 37.69 -27.44
C ALA A 302 4.09 36.61 -27.99
N VAL A 303 5.38 36.89 -27.87
CA VAL A 303 6.51 36.10 -28.39
C VAL A 303 6.44 34.64 -27.91
N ARG A 304 6.53 33.69 -28.85
CA ARG A 304 6.69 32.26 -28.57
C ARG A 304 7.92 32.05 -27.69
N SER A 305 7.74 31.46 -26.51
CA SER A 305 8.87 30.89 -25.78
C SER A 305 9.47 29.75 -26.60
N GLU A 306 10.78 29.80 -26.83
CA GLU A 306 11.53 28.70 -27.42
C GLU A 306 11.43 27.49 -26.49
N TYR A 307 10.88 26.40 -27.03
CA TYR A 307 10.83 25.10 -26.37
C TYR A 307 12.27 24.60 -26.17
N ARG A 308 12.80 24.67 -24.95
CA ARG A 308 14.02 23.97 -24.58
C ARG A 308 13.63 22.61 -23.99
N PRO A 309 13.99 21.48 -24.61
CA PRO A 309 13.73 20.17 -24.01
C PRO A 309 14.44 20.09 -22.65
N THR A 310 13.78 19.50 -21.67
CA THR A 310 14.35 19.18 -20.37
C THR A 310 15.50 18.20 -20.57
N VAL A 311 16.73 18.70 -20.51
CA VAL A 311 17.93 17.86 -20.49
C VAL A 311 18.07 17.30 -19.08
N CYS A 312 18.21 15.99 -18.97
CA CYS A 312 18.62 15.35 -17.73
C CYS A 312 19.99 15.89 -17.30
N LEU A 313 20.03 16.81 -16.34
CA LEU A 313 21.25 17.16 -15.62
C LEU A 313 21.49 16.10 -14.54
N ASN A 314 22.06 14.96 -14.94
CA ASN A 314 23.15 14.31 -14.22
C ASN A 314 23.58 13.05 -14.96
N SER A 315 24.59 13.19 -15.79
CA SER A 315 25.68 12.22 -15.73
C SER A 315 26.23 12.27 -14.30
N MET A 316 25.84 11.33 -13.43
CA MET A 316 26.50 11.12 -12.14
C MET A 316 27.92 10.58 -12.40
N THR A 317 28.80 11.43 -12.92
CA THR A 317 30.22 11.40 -12.58
C THR A 317 30.35 12.05 -11.20
N GLY A 318 29.66 11.46 -10.22
CA GLY A 318 29.53 12.01 -8.88
C GLY A 318 30.79 11.71 -8.10
N LYS A 319 31.62 12.73 -7.92
CA LYS A 319 32.68 12.74 -6.92
C LYS A 319 32.07 12.36 -5.56
N VAL A 320 32.55 11.30 -4.93
CA VAL A 320 32.01 10.75 -3.67
C VAL A 320 32.01 11.85 -2.61
N ARG A 321 30.83 12.21 -2.09
CA ARG A 321 30.70 13.37 -1.19
C ARG A 321 31.03 13.06 0.27
N GLY A 322 31.22 11.78 0.60
CA GLY A 322 31.51 11.35 1.97
C GLY A 322 30.29 11.47 2.86
N MET A 323 29.09 11.30 2.29
CA MET A 323 27.84 11.39 3.04
C MET A 323 27.26 10.01 3.28
N LEU A 324 26.62 9.84 4.42
CA LEU A 324 25.86 8.67 4.83
C LEU A 324 24.41 9.11 5.00
N LEU A 325 23.56 8.78 4.04
CA LEU A 325 22.15 9.09 4.06
C LEU A 325 21.40 8.04 4.87
N TYR A 326 20.64 8.44 5.88
CA TYR A 326 19.89 7.50 6.70
C TYR A 326 18.76 6.82 5.89
N GLN A 327 18.49 5.53 6.14
CA GLN A 327 17.57 4.69 5.35
C GLN A 327 16.59 3.85 6.20
N GLY A 328 16.45 4.14 7.50
CA GLY A 328 15.48 3.46 8.36
C GLY A 328 14.20 4.28 8.59
N ALA A 329 13.31 3.75 9.42
CA ALA A 329 12.02 4.38 9.74
C ALA A 329 12.07 5.36 10.93
N GLU A 330 13.15 5.31 11.72
CA GLU A 330 13.39 6.25 12.84
C GLU A 330 13.84 7.64 12.34
N SER A 331 14.13 8.57 13.24
CA SER A 331 14.51 9.96 12.86
C SER A 331 15.99 10.25 13.11
N TYR A 332 16.90 9.40 12.59
CA TYR A 332 18.34 9.69 12.65
C TYR A 332 18.76 10.69 11.56
N GLU A 333 19.75 11.51 11.89
CA GLU A 333 20.31 12.49 10.95
C GLU A 333 21.26 11.84 9.93
N ASP A 334 21.35 12.46 8.76
CA ASP A 334 22.36 12.15 7.77
C ASP A 334 23.76 12.51 8.30
N ILE A 335 24.72 11.64 8.02
CA ILE A 335 26.08 11.76 8.56
C ILE A 335 27.03 12.32 7.48
N CYS A 336 27.73 13.40 7.79
CA CYS A 336 28.75 13.98 6.91
C CYS A 336 30.17 13.63 7.38
N VAL A 337 30.92 12.86 6.58
CA VAL A 337 32.32 12.48 6.85
C VAL A 337 33.26 13.58 6.34
N THR A 338 33.46 14.61 7.16
CA THR A 338 34.30 15.76 6.81
C THR A 338 35.77 15.59 7.21
N LYS A 339 36.05 14.85 8.29
CA LYS A 339 37.39 14.68 8.86
C LYS A 339 38.17 13.58 8.12
N LYS A 340 39.50 13.58 8.31
CA LYS A 340 40.38 12.50 7.81
C LYS A 340 40.05 11.16 8.47
N MET A 341 39.64 11.19 9.72
CA MET A 341 39.19 10.06 10.52
C MET A 341 37.92 10.49 11.24
N THR A 342 36.85 9.72 11.11
CA THR A 342 35.56 9.93 11.76
C THR A 342 35.14 8.67 12.50
N ARG A 343 35.03 8.75 13.82
CA ARG A 343 34.56 7.67 14.68
C ARG A 343 33.05 7.76 14.89
N ILE A 344 32.37 6.64 14.75
CA ILE A 344 30.92 6.52 14.87
C ILE A 344 30.61 5.59 16.05
N GLY A 345 29.69 5.98 16.92
CA GLY A 345 29.31 5.19 18.08
C GLY A 345 28.22 5.87 18.92
N TYR A 346 27.90 5.29 20.07
CA TYR A 346 26.97 5.86 21.05
C TYR A 346 27.69 6.70 22.13
N GLY A 347 29.00 6.46 22.31
CA GLY A 347 29.77 7.02 23.41
C GLY A 347 30.23 8.48 23.20
N PRO A 348 30.66 9.14 24.29
CA PRO A 348 31.17 10.52 24.23
C PRO A 348 32.47 10.65 23.41
N ASP A 349 33.20 9.55 23.21
CA ASP A 349 34.45 9.51 22.44
C ASP A 349 34.24 9.34 20.93
N ALA A 350 32.99 9.22 20.47
CA ALA A 350 32.64 9.17 19.05
C ALA A 350 32.57 10.60 18.47
N ASP A 351 33.10 10.78 17.25
CA ASP A 351 32.93 12.05 16.52
C ASP A 351 31.47 12.26 16.10
N ILE A 352 30.76 11.17 15.85
CA ILE A 352 29.37 11.15 15.41
C ILE A 352 28.60 10.16 16.27
N GLN A 353 27.59 10.67 16.95
CA GLN A 353 26.78 9.91 17.89
C GLN A 353 25.47 9.45 17.25
N ILE A 354 25.26 8.14 17.20
CA ILE A 354 23.98 7.53 16.81
C ILE A 354 23.28 7.11 18.10
N GLN A 355 22.12 7.72 18.37
CA GLN A 355 21.35 7.52 19.60
C GLN A 355 20.51 6.24 19.57
N ALA A 356 21.15 5.09 19.31
CA ALA A 356 20.53 3.78 19.37
C ALA A 356 21.25 2.92 20.42
N ASP A 357 20.49 2.16 21.21
CA ASP A 357 21.00 1.29 22.29
C ASP A 357 21.81 0.09 21.77
N THR A 358 21.57 -0.31 20.52
CA THR A 358 22.30 -1.36 19.80
C THR A 358 23.69 -0.93 19.33
N ILE A 359 24.00 0.38 19.36
CA ILE A 359 25.27 0.95 18.90
C ILE A 359 26.28 0.94 20.05
N SER A 360 27.49 0.45 19.77
CA SER A 360 28.57 0.38 20.76
C SER A 360 29.19 1.77 21.00
N GLN A 361 29.85 1.98 22.15
CA GLN A 361 30.47 3.27 22.48
C GLN A 361 31.40 3.79 21.37
N LEU A 362 32.23 2.90 20.82
CA LEU A 362 32.99 3.08 19.59
C LEU A 362 32.64 1.91 18.67
N HIS A 363 31.78 2.14 17.68
CA HIS A 363 31.22 1.07 16.86
C HIS A 363 32.04 0.87 15.58
N ALA A 364 32.27 1.95 14.85
CA ALA A 364 33.02 1.91 13.60
C ALA A 364 33.83 3.19 13.38
N ARG A 365 34.73 3.15 12.41
CA ARG A 365 35.49 4.31 11.95
C ARG A 365 35.45 4.39 10.44
N ILE A 366 35.31 5.60 9.92
CA ILE A 366 35.49 5.91 8.51
C ILE A 366 36.73 6.79 8.35
N ASP A 367 37.68 6.30 7.56
CA ASP A 367 38.89 7.02 7.19
C ASP A 367 38.77 7.54 5.76
N ARG A 368 39.05 8.83 5.58
CA ARG A 368 39.08 9.50 4.30
C ARG A 368 40.52 9.66 3.81
N ASP A 369 40.82 9.08 2.66
CA ASP A 369 42.11 9.17 1.97
C ASP A 369 41.92 9.81 0.59
N GLY A 370 42.10 11.13 0.53
CA GLY A 370 41.81 11.94 -0.65
C GLY A 370 40.32 11.92 -1.01
N GLU A 371 40.00 11.23 -2.11
CA GLU A 371 38.65 11.03 -2.65
C GLU A 371 38.09 9.63 -2.35
N THR A 372 38.84 8.79 -1.64
CA THR A 372 38.43 7.44 -1.27
C THR A 372 38.12 7.36 0.21
N TYR A 373 37.07 6.62 0.55
CA TYR A 373 36.65 6.39 1.93
C TYR A 373 36.78 4.91 2.26
N TYR A 374 37.18 4.64 3.49
CA TYR A 374 37.32 3.28 4.01
C TYR A 374 36.60 3.17 5.34
N ILE A 375 35.94 2.06 5.58
CA ILE A 375 35.26 1.75 6.83
C ILE A 375 35.92 0.57 7.51
N GLU A 376 35.98 0.64 8.85
CA GLU A 376 36.52 -0.39 9.73
C GLU A 376 35.60 -0.55 10.94
N ASP A 377 35.30 -1.80 11.32
CA ASP A 377 34.63 -2.10 12.59
C ASP A 377 35.61 -2.05 13.77
N LEU A 378 35.19 -1.43 14.87
CA LEU A 378 36.00 -1.24 16.08
C LEU A 378 35.71 -2.28 17.18
N ASN A 379 35.38 -3.51 16.79
CA ASN A 379 34.93 -4.60 17.67
C ASN A 379 33.57 -4.30 18.30
N SER A 380 32.63 -3.87 17.48
CA SER A 380 31.27 -3.59 17.94
C SER A 380 30.54 -4.87 18.35
N THR A 381 29.62 -4.76 19.31
CA THR A 381 28.87 -5.91 19.83
C THR A 381 27.98 -6.56 18.76
N ASN A 382 27.33 -5.73 17.95
CA ASN A 382 26.34 -6.15 16.95
C ASN A 382 26.89 -6.17 15.51
N GLY A 383 28.15 -5.75 15.31
CA GLY A 383 28.83 -5.74 14.03
C GLY A 383 28.49 -4.55 13.13
N THR A 384 29.44 -4.23 12.25
CA THR A 384 29.27 -3.32 11.10
C THR A 384 29.15 -4.14 9.82
N PHE A 385 28.25 -3.74 8.91
CA PHE A 385 28.02 -4.44 7.65
C PHE A 385 28.09 -3.46 6.48
N VAL A 386 28.63 -3.92 5.35
CA VAL A 386 28.62 -3.20 4.07
C VAL A 386 27.98 -4.12 3.05
N ASN A 387 26.89 -3.68 2.42
CA ASN A 387 26.07 -4.47 1.49
C ASN A 387 25.65 -5.83 2.06
N ASP A 388 25.20 -5.83 3.32
CA ASP A 388 24.79 -7.00 4.12
C ASP A 388 25.93 -8.01 4.43
N GLU A 389 27.16 -7.73 4.01
CA GLU A 389 28.33 -8.53 4.37
C GLU A 389 28.98 -7.96 5.65
N PRO A 390 29.17 -8.76 6.71
CA PRO A 390 29.84 -8.30 7.93
C PRO A 390 31.29 -7.89 7.63
N LEU A 391 31.77 -6.87 8.34
CA LEU A 391 33.18 -6.54 8.39
C LEU A 391 33.83 -7.31 9.52
N ALA A 392 34.93 -8.01 9.23
CA ALA A 392 35.75 -8.57 10.28
C ALA A 392 36.41 -7.43 11.09
N TYR A 393 36.74 -7.70 12.35
CA TYR A 393 37.41 -6.73 13.21
C TYR A 393 38.68 -6.19 12.55
N LYS A 394 38.82 -4.86 12.46
CA LYS A 394 39.91 -4.14 11.80
C LYS A 394 40.10 -4.44 10.30
N GLU A 395 39.14 -5.07 9.66
CA GLU A 395 39.12 -5.17 8.20
C GLU A 395 38.83 -3.80 7.60
N ARG A 396 39.76 -3.30 6.79
CA ARG A 396 39.60 -2.03 6.08
C ARG A 396 38.92 -2.25 4.75
N ARG A 397 37.64 -1.87 4.64
CA ARG A 397 36.86 -2.01 3.41
C ARG A 397 36.67 -0.66 2.72
N LYS A 398 36.93 -0.61 1.41
CA LYS A 398 36.70 0.60 0.60
C LYS A 398 35.20 0.80 0.40
N LEU A 399 34.73 2.03 0.59
CA LEU A 399 33.37 2.44 0.30
C LEU A 399 33.22 3.02 -1.11
N ASN A 400 32.23 2.55 -1.84
CA ASN A 400 31.81 3.04 -3.14
C ASN A 400 30.44 3.73 -3.04
N SER A 401 30.20 4.70 -3.93
CA SER A 401 28.91 5.41 -3.95
C SER A 401 27.74 4.43 -4.09
N ASN A 402 26.72 4.65 -3.26
CA ASN A 402 25.53 3.81 -3.04
C ASN A 402 25.76 2.51 -2.25
N ASP A 403 26.93 2.28 -1.65
CA ASP A 403 27.10 1.18 -0.70
C ASP A 403 26.15 1.36 0.50
N MET A 404 25.51 0.26 0.90
CA MET A 404 24.65 0.21 2.07
C MET A 404 25.46 -0.15 3.29
N ILE A 405 25.53 0.74 4.27
CA ILE A 405 26.26 0.53 5.51
C ILE A 405 25.26 0.33 6.63
N ARG A 406 25.47 -0.68 7.47
CA ARG A 406 24.65 -0.93 8.65
C ARG A 406 25.55 -0.97 9.89
N PHE A 407 25.22 -0.14 10.87
CA PHE A 407 25.82 -0.16 12.21
C PHE A 407 24.79 -0.79 13.13
N ALA A 408 25.03 -2.00 13.62
CA ALA A 408 23.99 -2.79 14.31
C ALA A 408 22.69 -2.88 13.47
N ASP A 409 21.58 -2.31 13.88
CA ASP A 409 20.30 -2.25 13.14
C ASP A 409 20.08 -0.92 12.40
N VAL A 410 20.95 0.08 12.59
CA VAL A 410 20.84 1.40 11.96
C VAL A 410 21.46 1.39 10.57
N ARG A 411 20.68 1.78 9.55
CA ARG A 411 21.05 1.65 8.13
C ARG A 411 21.28 3.00 7.46
N TYR A 412 22.38 3.11 6.74
CA TYR A 412 22.79 4.26 5.94
C TYR A 412 23.17 3.86 4.51
N ARG A 413 23.06 4.81 3.57
CA ARG A 413 23.56 4.70 2.20
C ARG A 413 24.69 5.69 1.97
N PHE A 414 25.83 5.22 1.49
CA PHE A 414 26.98 6.06 1.22
C PHE A 414 26.85 6.84 -0.10
N CYS A 415 27.23 8.12 -0.14
CA CYS A 415 27.08 9.02 -1.29
C CYS A 415 28.31 9.89 -1.53
#